data_AF-A0A7X6UT72-F1
#
_entry.id   AF-A0A7X6UT72-F1
#
_cell.length_a   1.000
_cell.length_b   1.000
_cell.length_c   1.000
_cell.angle_alpha   90.00
_cell.angle_beta   90.00
_cell.angle_gamma   90.00
#
_symmetry.space_group_name_H-M   'P 1'
#
loop_
_entity.id
_entity.type
_entity.pdbx_description
1 polymer ?
#
loop_
_entity_poly.entity_id
_entity_poly.type
_entity_poly.pdbx_seq_one_letter_code
_entity_poly.pdbx_strand_id
1 'polypeptide(L)'
;PRTAGGQPDYEHLQALDVALFNRHLLRLLAGREIQLPHFNFQKKRRQWRGTRLAIGADQVLIVEGIHALNPRFTSQIPEEHKFRIYISALTQLNIDAHNRISTTDNRLMRRLVRDYTYRGNSALATLRMWPVVRAGEKKWIFPFQKRADATFNSALDYELAVLKPIIEPLLLEIKPTDREYAETRRLQAFLSNFLAVPATAVPENSILREFIGASAFQY
;
A
#
# COMPACT_ATOMS: atom_id res chain seq x y z
N PRO A 1 -5.56 14.98 11.06
CA PRO A 1 -6.03 15.86 9.97
C PRO A 1 -7.39 15.37 9.46
N ARG A 2 -8.23 16.26 8.91
CA ARG A 2 -9.50 15.89 8.28
C ARG A 2 -9.53 16.39 6.83
N THR A 3 -10.24 15.66 5.98
CA THR A 3 -10.55 16.06 4.61
C THR A 3 -11.56 17.22 4.59
N ALA A 4 -11.76 17.84 3.43
CA ALA A 4 -12.78 18.88 3.26
C ALA A 4 -14.21 18.39 3.62
N GLY A 5 -14.48 17.09 3.42
CA GLY A 5 -15.74 16.45 3.82
C GLY A 5 -15.80 16.02 5.28
N GLY A 6 -14.86 16.45 6.12
CA GLY A 6 -14.84 16.16 7.56
C GLY A 6 -14.38 14.76 7.96
N GLN A 7 -14.07 13.87 7.01
CA GLN A 7 -13.56 12.52 7.29
C GLN A 7 -12.07 12.56 7.66
N PRO A 8 -11.56 11.62 8.47
CA PRO A 8 -10.12 11.51 8.73
C PRO A 8 -9.29 11.42 7.43
N ASP A 9 -8.24 12.24 7.33
CA ASP A 9 -7.30 12.20 6.20
C ASP A 9 -6.03 11.45 6.62
N TYR A 10 -6.03 10.14 6.44
CA TYR A 10 -4.90 9.28 6.80
C TYR A 10 -3.72 9.37 5.84
N GLU A 11 -3.93 9.90 4.63
CA GLU A 11 -2.89 10.07 3.61
C GLU A 11 -2.14 11.41 3.76
N HIS A 12 -2.53 12.23 4.74
CA HIS A 12 -1.90 13.51 5.02
C HIS A 12 -0.64 13.31 5.86
N LEU A 13 0.45 14.03 5.55
CA LEU A 13 1.74 13.89 6.26
C LEU A 13 1.62 14.05 7.79
N GLN A 14 0.85 15.04 8.24
CA GLN A 14 0.55 15.27 9.66
C GLN A 14 -0.30 14.17 10.35
N ALA A 15 -0.72 13.13 9.65
CA ALA A 15 -1.21 11.91 10.29
C ALA A 15 -0.06 11.10 10.92
N LEU A 16 1.18 11.37 10.54
CA LEU A 16 2.40 10.78 11.09
C LEU A 16 3.05 11.70 12.13
N ASP A 17 3.74 11.09 13.09
CA ASP A 17 4.61 11.79 14.04
C ASP A 17 5.99 12.05 13.40
N VAL A 18 6.03 13.00 12.45
CA VAL A 18 7.23 13.34 11.67
C VAL A 18 8.39 13.79 12.57
N ALA A 19 8.08 14.48 13.67
CA ALA A 19 9.06 14.94 14.64
C ALA A 19 9.74 13.77 15.36
N LEU A 20 8.95 12.81 15.87
CA LEU A 20 9.50 11.58 16.45
C LEU A 20 10.34 10.81 15.42
N PHE A 21 9.83 10.68 14.20
CA PHE A 21 10.50 9.94 13.14
C PHE A 21 11.88 10.53 12.82
N ASN A 22 11.99 11.83 12.59
CA ASN A 22 13.29 12.47 12.31
C ASN A 22 14.24 12.38 13.52
N ARG A 23 13.73 12.53 14.75
CA ARG A 23 14.54 12.32 15.96
C ARG A 23 15.12 10.91 16.02
N HIS A 24 14.33 9.90 15.65
CA HIS A 24 14.77 8.52 15.61
C HIS A 24 15.81 8.27 14.51
N LEU A 25 15.58 8.81 13.30
CA LEU A 25 16.54 8.72 12.21
C LEU A 25 17.90 9.33 12.57
N LEU A 26 17.93 10.55 13.13
CA LEU A 26 19.18 11.19 13.54
C LEU A 26 19.92 10.38 14.61
N ARG A 27 19.19 9.78 15.56
CA ARG A 27 19.81 8.90 16.57
C ARG A 27 20.41 7.66 15.94
N LEU A 28 19.66 6.98 15.08
CA LEU A 28 20.12 5.79 14.38
C LEU A 28 21.37 6.09 13.54
N LEU A 29 21.34 7.16 12.73
CA LEU A 29 22.49 7.58 11.91
C LEU A 29 23.71 8.01 12.74
N ALA A 30 23.52 8.40 14.00
CA ALA A 30 24.59 8.66 14.96
C ALA A 30 25.05 7.40 15.72
N GLY A 31 24.63 6.20 15.29
CA GLY A 31 24.94 4.92 15.96
C GLY A 31 24.26 4.72 17.30
N ARG A 32 23.23 5.53 17.62
CA ARG A 32 22.52 5.46 18.91
C ARG A 32 21.28 4.59 18.81
N GLU A 33 21.04 3.87 19.90
CA GLU A 33 19.83 3.06 20.06
C GLU A 33 18.56 3.92 20.21
N ILE A 34 17.46 3.42 19.66
CA ILE A 34 16.10 3.93 19.85
C ILE A 34 15.19 2.82 20.37
N GLN A 35 14.09 3.21 20.99
CA GLN A 35 12.94 2.30 21.14
C GLN A 35 12.09 2.41 19.88
N LEU A 36 11.72 1.29 19.27
CA LEU A 36 10.93 1.28 18.05
C LEU A 36 9.43 1.31 18.40
N PRO A 37 8.67 2.32 17.95
CA PRO A 37 7.22 2.34 18.14
C PRO A 37 6.55 1.35 17.20
N HIS A 38 5.50 0.68 17.68
CA HIS A 38 4.67 -0.22 16.89
C HIS A 38 3.25 0.36 16.76
N PHE A 39 2.68 0.38 15.56
CA PHE A 39 1.30 0.80 15.36
C PHE A 39 0.35 -0.40 15.42
N ASN A 40 -0.60 -0.38 16.36
CA ASN A 40 -1.59 -1.44 16.48
C ASN A 40 -2.82 -1.07 15.64
N PHE A 41 -3.06 -1.81 14.54
CA PHE A 41 -4.17 -1.54 13.61
C PHE A 41 -5.56 -1.78 14.23
N GLN A 42 -5.69 -2.74 15.14
CA GLN A 42 -6.96 -3.01 15.83
C GLN A 42 -7.33 -1.89 16.82
N LYS A 43 -6.33 -1.43 17.61
CA LYS A 43 -6.51 -0.35 18.61
C LYS A 43 -6.32 1.05 18.03
N LYS A 44 -5.91 1.16 16.76
CA LYS A 44 -5.62 2.40 16.02
C LYS A 44 -4.71 3.37 16.79
N ARG A 45 -3.70 2.85 17.50
CA ARG A 45 -2.79 3.66 18.32
C ARG A 45 -1.38 3.10 18.36
N ARG A 46 -0.41 3.99 18.58
CA ARG A 46 0.98 3.64 18.86
C ARG A 46 1.11 2.88 20.18
N GLN A 47 2.01 1.90 20.19
CA GLN A 47 2.41 1.12 21.35
C GLN A 47 3.94 1.05 21.42
N TRP A 48 4.47 1.00 22.63
CA TRP A 48 5.88 0.79 22.90
C TRP A 48 6.04 -0.62 23.47
N ARG A 49 6.69 -1.52 22.73
CA ARG A 49 6.83 -2.93 23.09
C ARG A 49 8.19 -3.29 23.68
N GLY A 50 9.03 -2.29 23.98
CA GLY A 50 10.40 -2.54 24.45
C GLY A 50 11.40 -2.86 23.33
N THR A 51 10.94 -3.13 22.10
CA THR A 51 11.81 -3.38 20.94
C THR A 51 12.78 -2.22 20.75
N ARG A 52 14.07 -2.55 20.67
CA ARG A 52 15.14 -1.57 20.46
C ARG A 52 15.76 -1.78 19.09
N LEU A 53 16.26 -0.69 18.50
CA LEU A 53 16.91 -0.69 17.20
C LEU A 53 18.15 0.21 17.28
N ALA A 54 19.26 -0.29 16.78
CA ALA A 54 20.49 0.45 16.50
C ALA A 54 21.01 -0.02 15.13
N ILE A 55 21.79 0.82 14.45
CA ILE A 55 22.44 0.46 13.19
C ILE A 55 23.94 0.63 13.29
N GLY A 56 24.69 -0.28 12.67
CA GLY A 56 26.13 -0.18 12.49
C GLY A 56 26.52 0.80 11.38
N ALA A 57 27.81 1.13 11.28
CA ALA A 57 28.33 2.05 10.26
C ALA A 57 28.26 1.48 8.83
N ASP A 58 28.18 0.15 8.70
CA ASP A 58 28.10 -0.62 7.45
C ASP A 58 26.67 -1.07 7.10
N GLN A 59 25.67 -0.62 7.87
CA GLN A 59 24.28 -1.02 7.69
C GLN A 59 23.45 0.10 7.04
N VAL A 60 22.46 -0.31 6.25
CA VAL A 60 21.49 0.60 5.62
C VAL A 60 20.15 0.56 6.36
N LEU A 61 19.50 1.72 6.44
CA LEU A 61 18.14 1.80 6.95
C LEU A 61 17.14 1.84 5.80
N ILE A 62 16.25 0.86 5.75
CA ILE A 62 15.14 0.85 4.80
C ILE A 62 13.92 1.47 5.47
N VAL A 63 13.40 2.54 4.87
CA VAL A 63 12.18 3.22 5.32
C VAL A 63 11.11 3.05 4.26
N GLU A 64 10.04 2.33 4.60
CA GLU A 64 8.87 2.19 3.75
C GLU A 64 7.72 3.07 4.24
N GLY A 65 7.04 3.72 3.30
CA GLY A 65 5.81 4.45 3.58
C GLY A 65 5.40 5.36 2.44
N ILE A 66 4.11 5.69 2.38
CA ILE A 66 3.53 6.54 1.32
C ILE A 66 4.17 7.93 1.20
N HIS A 67 4.81 8.41 2.27
CA HIS A 67 5.50 9.70 2.31
C HIS A 67 7.02 9.61 2.19
N ALA A 68 7.60 8.45 1.88
CA ALA A 68 9.06 8.27 1.78
C ALA A 68 9.73 9.23 0.79
N LEU A 69 9.00 9.66 -0.26
CA LEU A 69 9.48 10.63 -1.26
C LEU A 69 9.21 12.10 -0.90
N ASN A 70 8.42 12.37 0.14
CA ASN A 70 8.07 13.73 0.53
C ASN A 70 9.26 14.37 1.29
N PRO A 71 9.85 15.48 0.81
CA PRO A 71 11.02 16.09 1.45
C PRO A 71 10.74 16.56 2.89
N ARG A 72 9.47 16.84 3.23
CA ARG A 72 9.08 17.21 4.59
C ARG A 72 9.09 16.02 5.56
N PHE A 73 9.04 14.79 5.06
CA PHE A 73 9.04 13.59 5.90
C PHE A 73 10.41 13.31 6.52
N THR A 74 11.49 13.55 5.78
CA THR A 74 12.88 13.37 6.22
C THR A 74 13.68 14.67 6.19
N SER A 75 13.05 15.79 6.57
CA SER A 75 13.62 17.13 6.40
C SER A 75 14.91 17.38 7.20
N GLN A 76 15.18 16.59 8.24
CA GLN A 76 16.40 16.73 9.05
C GLN A 76 17.57 15.87 8.55
N ILE A 77 17.34 15.05 7.53
CA ILE A 77 18.37 14.19 6.95
C ILE A 77 18.91 14.85 5.67
N PRO A 78 20.24 14.95 5.49
CA PRO A 78 20.84 15.47 4.25
C PRO A 78 20.43 14.65 3.02
N GLU A 79 20.34 15.28 1.84
CA GLU A 79 19.84 14.61 0.63
C GLU A 79 20.83 13.57 0.10
N GLU A 80 22.13 13.78 0.30
CA GLU A 80 23.23 12.87 -0.06
C GLU A 80 23.20 11.54 0.71
N HIS A 81 22.48 11.47 1.83
CA HIS A 81 22.30 10.25 2.63
C HIS A 81 21.04 9.47 2.23
N LYS A 82 20.35 9.85 1.14
CA LYS A 82 19.06 9.29 0.76
C LYS A 82 19.13 8.69 -0.64
N PHE A 83 18.68 7.45 -0.75
CA PHE A 83 18.32 6.84 -2.01
C PHE A 83 16.83 6.54 -2.00
N ARG A 84 16.09 7.06 -2.97
CA ARG A 84 14.62 7.07 -3.00
C ARG A 84 14.12 6.15 -4.10
N ILE A 85 13.28 5.19 -3.72
CA ILE A 85 12.65 4.25 -4.65
C ILE A 85 11.15 4.54 -4.72
N TYR A 86 10.63 4.71 -5.92
CA TYR A 86 9.19 4.77 -6.16
C TYR A 86 8.67 3.42 -6.66
N ILE A 87 7.78 2.80 -5.89
CA ILE A 87 7.14 1.54 -6.26
C ILE A 87 5.72 1.83 -6.77
N SER A 88 5.38 1.29 -7.94
CA SER A 88 4.05 1.43 -8.54
C SER A 88 3.60 0.14 -9.21
N ALA A 89 2.30 -0.12 -9.28
CA ALA A 89 1.74 -1.31 -9.95
C ALA A 89 1.16 -0.92 -11.32
N LEU A 90 2.02 -0.52 -12.25
CA LEU A 90 1.66 -0.06 -13.58
C LEU A 90 1.44 -1.26 -14.53
N THR A 91 0.24 -1.81 -14.52
CA THR A 91 -0.15 -2.86 -15.48
C THR A 91 -0.03 -2.33 -16.91
N GLN A 92 0.68 -3.08 -17.76
CA GLN A 92 0.89 -2.72 -19.17
C GLN A 92 -0.02 -3.50 -20.13
N LEU A 93 -0.74 -4.49 -19.61
CA LEU A 93 -1.68 -5.30 -20.38
C LEU A 93 -2.96 -4.54 -20.73
N ASN A 94 -3.49 -4.89 -21.90
CA ASN A 94 -4.82 -4.49 -22.32
C ASN A 94 -5.77 -5.68 -22.24
N ILE A 95 -7.06 -5.38 -22.02
CA ILE A 95 -8.14 -6.36 -22.10
C ILE A 95 -8.36 -6.74 -23.58
N ASP A 96 -8.33 -5.75 -24.45
CA ASP A 96 -8.43 -5.90 -25.91
C ASP A 96 -7.60 -4.81 -26.62
N ALA A 97 -7.75 -4.66 -27.94
CA ALA A 97 -6.97 -3.68 -28.72
C ALA A 97 -7.19 -2.21 -28.31
N HIS A 98 -8.26 -1.89 -27.59
CA HIS A 98 -8.69 -0.53 -27.29
C HIS A 98 -8.83 -0.24 -25.79
N ASN A 99 -9.03 -1.28 -24.97
CA ASN A 99 -9.31 -1.17 -23.55
C ASN A 99 -8.09 -1.59 -22.71
N ARG A 100 -7.43 -0.62 -22.09
CA ARG A 100 -6.30 -0.89 -21.18
C ARG A 100 -6.79 -1.34 -19.81
N ILE A 101 -6.01 -2.19 -19.14
CA ILE A 101 -6.27 -2.47 -17.72
C ILE A 101 -5.93 -1.21 -16.91
N SER A 102 -6.90 -0.72 -16.16
CA SER A 102 -6.72 0.44 -15.29
C SER A 102 -5.75 0.11 -14.15
N THR A 103 -4.65 0.86 -14.06
CA THR A 103 -3.75 0.86 -12.89
C THR A 103 -4.51 1.09 -11.58
N THR A 104 -5.57 1.90 -11.62
CA THR A 104 -6.40 2.16 -10.43
C THR A 104 -7.13 0.90 -10.01
N ASP A 105 -7.69 0.15 -10.95
CA ASP A 105 -8.44 -1.07 -10.64
C ASP A 105 -7.49 -2.16 -10.15
N ASN A 106 -6.33 -2.34 -10.77
CA ASN A 106 -5.34 -3.32 -10.29
C ASN A 106 -4.90 -3.02 -8.84
N ARG A 107 -4.63 -1.75 -8.52
CA ARG A 107 -4.31 -1.33 -7.15
C ARG A 107 -5.47 -1.53 -6.17
N LEU A 108 -6.71 -1.34 -6.62
CA LEU A 108 -7.90 -1.62 -5.83
C LEU A 108 -8.03 -3.12 -5.55
N MET A 109 -7.77 -3.99 -6.52
CA MET A 109 -7.79 -5.45 -6.34
C MET A 109 -6.80 -5.90 -5.27
N ARG A 110 -5.54 -5.45 -5.35
CA ARG A 110 -4.53 -5.69 -4.31
C ARG A 110 -5.01 -5.19 -2.94
N ARG A 111 -5.63 -4.01 -2.92
CA ARG A 111 -6.12 -3.41 -1.67
C ARG A 111 -7.28 -4.20 -1.07
N LEU A 112 -8.23 -4.68 -1.87
CA LEU A 112 -9.35 -5.49 -1.39
C LEU A 112 -8.84 -6.74 -0.68
N VAL A 113 -7.92 -7.47 -1.31
CA VAL A 113 -7.33 -8.68 -0.72
C VAL A 113 -6.55 -8.35 0.55
N ARG A 114 -5.70 -7.33 0.52
CA ARG A 114 -4.89 -6.94 1.68
C ARG A 114 -5.73 -6.45 2.85
N ASP A 115 -6.68 -5.55 2.60
CA ASP A 115 -7.49 -4.92 3.65
C ASP A 115 -8.45 -5.95 4.27
N TYR A 116 -8.95 -6.94 3.51
CA TYR A 116 -9.71 -8.07 4.05
C TYR A 116 -8.83 -9.00 4.89
N THR A 117 -7.72 -9.48 4.32
CA THR A 117 -6.88 -10.53 4.93
C THR A 117 -6.14 -10.04 6.18
N TYR A 118 -5.58 -8.82 6.14
CA TYR A 118 -4.66 -8.35 7.18
C TYR A 118 -5.22 -7.23 8.06
N ARG A 119 -6.31 -6.57 7.63
CA ARG A 119 -6.86 -5.41 8.33
C ARG A 119 -8.29 -5.61 8.82
N GLY A 120 -8.94 -6.72 8.47
CA GLY A 120 -10.30 -7.05 8.89
C GLY A 120 -11.36 -6.11 8.32
N ASN A 121 -11.08 -5.40 7.23
CA ASN A 121 -12.06 -4.55 6.57
C ASN A 121 -12.86 -5.37 5.53
N SER A 122 -14.17 -5.17 5.48
CA SER A 122 -14.97 -5.72 4.37
C SER A 122 -14.64 -5.05 3.04
N ALA A 123 -14.98 -5.71 1.93
CA ALA A 123 -14.88 -5.09 0.60
C ALA A 123 -15.69 -3.80 0.51
N LEU A 124 -16.90 -3.77 1.08
CA LEU A 124 -17.74 -2.58 1.15
C LEU A 124 -17.04 -1.42 1.84
N ALA A 125 -16.41 -1.66 3.00
CA ALA A 125 -15.67 -0.62 3.72
C ALA A 125 -14.48 -0.11 2.88
N THR A 126 -13.78 -1.01 2.19
CA THR A 126 -12.66 -0.66 1.31
C THR A 126 -13.11 0.21 0.13
N LEU A 127 -14.21 -0.15 -0.55
CA LEU A 127 -14.78 0.62 -1.66
C LEU A 127 -15.22 2.02 -1.20
N ARG A 128 -15.83 2.14 -0.02
CA ARG A 128 -16.21 3.44 0.56
C ARG A 128 -15.02 4.37 0.81
N MET A 129 -13.89 3.82 1.25
CA MET A 129 -12.67 4.59 1.49
C MET A 129 -11.92 4.95 0.21
N TRP A 130 -12.07 4.15 -0.85
CA TRP A 130 -11.23 4.24 -2.05
C TRP A 130 -11.19 5.63 -2.71
N PRO A 131 -12.32 6.35 -2.90
CA PRO A 131 -12.28 7.69 -3.47
C PRO A 131 -11.45 8.68 -2.64
N VAL A 132 -11.54 8.59 -1.31
CA VAL A 132 -10.81 9.48 -0.38
C VAL A 132 -9.31 9.19 -0.44
N VAL A 133 -8.94 7.92 -0.47
CA VAL A 133 -7.53 7.50 -0.61
C VAL A 133 -6.97 8.04 -1.93
N ARG A 134 -7.67 7.84 -3.05
CA ARG A 134 -7.19 8.33 -4.36
C ARG A 134 -7.02 9.84 -4.39
N ALA A 135 -7.93 10.58 -3.77
CA ALA A 135 -7.81 12.02 -3.63
C ALA A 135 -6.58 12.40 -2.78
N GLY A 136 -6.35 11.68 -1.68
CA GLY A 136 -5.17 11.83 -0.83
C GLY A 136 -3.87 11.54 -1.57
N GLU A 137 -3.80 10.44 -2.32
CA GLU A 137 -2.64 10.08 -3.15
C GLU A 137 -2.28 11.17 -4.15
N LYS A 138 -3.28 11.67 -4.89
CA LYS A 138 -3.11 12.74 -5.88
C LYS A 138 -2.59 14.03 -5.25
N LYS A 139 -3.02 14.33 -4.01
CA LYS A 139 -2.68 15.56 -3.32
C LYS A 139 -1.35 15.49 -2.57
N TRP A 140 -1.06 14.36 -1.93
CA TRP A 140 -0.01 14.26 -0.91
C TRP A 140 1.14 13.31 -1.30
N ILE A 141 0.95 12.43 -2.29
CA ILE A 141 1.92 11.39 -2.64
C ILE A 141 2.48 11.64 -4.06
N PHE A 142 1.61 11.61 -5.08
CA PHE A 142 2.03 11.72 -6.49
C PHE A 142 2.83 12.98 -6.85
N PRO A 143 2.64 14.15 -6.23
CA PRO A 143 3.48 15.31 -6.51
C PRO A 143 4.98 15.07 -6.28
N PHE A 144 5.34 14.09 -5.44
CA PHE A 144 6.71 13.79 -5.06
C PHE A 144 7.34 12.63 -5.85
N GLN A 145 6.59 11.94 -6.72
CA GLN A 145 7.09 10.76 -7.44
C GLN A 145 8.36 11.02 -8.28
N LYS A 146 8.50 12.24 -8.82
CA LYS A 146 9.65 12.65 -9.63
C LYS A 146 10.95 12.83 -8.82
N ARG A 147 10.89 12.74 -7.49
CA ARG A 147 12.07 12.80 -6.62
C ARG A 147 12.74 11.44 -6.44
N ALA A 148 12.16 10.37 -6.99
CA ALA A 148 12.75 9.05 -6.87
C ALA A 148 14.01 8.93 -7.75
N ASP A 149 15.03 8.29 -7.19
CA ASP A 149 16.28 7.99 -7.87
C ASP A 149 16.13 6.72 -8.73
N ALA A 150 15.22 5.82 -8.32
CA ALA A 150 14.82 4.65 -9.09
C ALA A 150 13.31 4.40 -9.02
N THR A 151 12.77 3.78 -10.07
CA THR A 151 11.38 3.34 -10.11
C THR A 151 11.32 1.82 -10.24
N PHE A 152 10.36 1.20 -9.55
CA PHE A 152 10.10 -0.23 -9.63
C PHE A 152 8.63 -0.46 -9.96
N ASN A 153 8.38 -1.14 -11.09
CA ASN A 153 7.04 -1.57 -11.44
C ASN A 153 6.77 -2.94 -10.79
N SER A 154 5.92 -2.96 -9.78
CA SER A 154 5.52 -4.18 -9.08
C SER A 154 4.30 -4.85 -9.69
N ALA A 155 3.79 -4.41 -10.85
CA ALA A 155 2.71 -5.10 -11.56
C ALA A 155 3.16 -6.49 -12.04
N LEU A 156 2.25 -7.47 -11.98
CA LEU A 156 2.48 -8.81 -12.52
C LEU A 156 1.35 -9.17 -13.47
N ASP A 157 1.69 -9.64 -14.67
CA ASP A 157 0.72 -9.91 -15.74
C ASP A 157 -0.37 -10.91 -15.34
N TYR A 158 -0.03 -11.86 -14.46
CA TYR A 158 -0.92 -12.91 -14.00
C TYR A 158 -1.67 -12.59 -12.69
N GLU A 159 -1.43 -11.44 -12.05
CA GLU A 159 -1.95 -11.21 -10.70
C GLU A 159 -3.47 -11.21 -10.62
N LEU A 160 -4.15 -10.63 -11.61
CA LEU A 160 -5.61 -10.52 -11.60
C LEU A 160 -6.28 -11.90 -11.69
N ALA A 161 -5.69 -12.82 -12.48
CA ALA A 161 -6.14 -14.20 -12.58
C ALA A 161 -6.01 -14.95 -11.24
N VAL A 162 -4.97 -14.66 -10.46
CA VAL A 162 -4.72 -15.29 -9.16
C VAL A 162 -5.53 -14.65 -8.04
N LEU A 163 -5.74 -13.33 -8.07
CA LEU A 163 -6.49 -12.61 -7.05
C LEU A 163 -8.01 -12.78 -7.22
N LYS A 164 -8.48 -13.04 -8.45
CA LYS A 164 -9.92 -13.19 -8.78
C LYS A 164 -10.67 -14.15 -7.84
N PRO A 165 -10.22 -15.40 -7.59
CA PRO A 165 -10.90 -16.32 -6.68
C PRO A 165 -11.08 -15.80 -5.24
N ILE A 166 -10.21 -14.89 -4.79
CA ILE A 166 -10.30 -14.27 -3.46
C ILE A 166 -11.27 -13.07 -3.51
N ILE A 167 -11.22 -12.28 -4.58
CA ILE A 167 -11.97 -11.01 -4.68
C ILE A 167 -13.44 -11.24 -5.03
N GLU A 168 -13.75 -12.19 -5.92
CA GLU A 168 -15.12 -12.40 -6.38
C GLU A 168 -16.11 -12.68 -5.24
N PRO A 169 -15.82 -13.57 -4.26
CA PRO A 169 -16.67 -13.77 -3.10
C PRO A 169 -16.88 -12.48 -2.29
N LEU A 170 -15.83 -11.68 -2.11
CA LEU A 170 -15.92 -10.42 -1.34
C LEU A 170 -16.82 -9.38 -2.02
N LEU A 171 -16.81 -9.34 -3.36
CA LEU A 171 -17.71 -8.46 -4.12
C LEU A 171 -19.17 -8.96 -4.08
N LEU A 172 -19.40 -10.26 -3.99
CA LEU A 172 -20.75 -10.85 -3.88
C LEU A 172 -21.45 -10.53 -2.55
N GLU A 173 -20.70 -10.19 -1.50
CA GLU A 173 -21.27 -9.77 -0.21
C GLU A 173 -21.97 -8.39 -0.27
N ILE A 174 -21.68 -7.59 -1.29
CA ILE A 174 -22.21 -6.22 -1.42
C ILE A 174 -23.62 -6.27 -2.01
N LYS A 175 -24.57 -5.66 -1.31
CA LYS A 175 -26.00 -5.78 -1.64
C LYS A 175 -26.43 -4.76 -2.69
N PRO A 176 -27.49 -5.03 -3.48
CA PRO A 176 -28.07 -4.06 -4.40
C PRO A 176 -28.50 -2.73 -3.77
N THR A 177 -28.78 -2.72 -2.46
CA THR A 177 -29.16 -1.52 -1.70
C THR A 177 -27.96 -0.66 -1.29
N ASP A 178 -26.73 -1.18 -1.39
CA ASP A 178 -25.53 -0.40 -1.08
C ASP A 178 -25.22 0.58 -2.20
N ARG A 179 -24.82 1.80 -1.84
CA ARG A 179 -24.42 2.85 -2.79
C ARG A 179 -23.29 2.39 -3.72
N GLU A 180 -22.42 1.51 -3.23
CA GLU A 180 -21.26 0.98 -3.93
C GLU A 180 -21.59 -0.18 -4.90
N TYR A 181 -22.86 -0.60 -5.00
CA TYR A 181 -23.25 -1.75 -5.82
C TYR A 181 -22.96 -1.57 -7.32
N ALA A 182 -23.19 -0.37 -7.87
CA ALA A 182 -22.89 -0.10 -9.27
C ALA A 182 -21.41 -0.29 -9.60
N GLU A 183 -20.52 0.20 -8.72
CA GLU A 183 -19.08 -0.01 -8.85
C GLU A 183 -18.70 -1.48 -8.69
N THR A 184 -19.34 -2.18 -7.75
CA THR A 184 -19.16 -3.62 -7.55
C THR A 184 -19.47 -4.41 -8.83
N ARG A 185 -20.59 -4.10 -9.50
CA ARG A 185 -20.97 -4.73 -10.78
C ARG A 185 -19.96 -4.46 -11.88
N ARG A 186 -19.42 -3.23 -11.95
CA ARG A 186 -18.35 -2.87 -12.89
C ARG A 186 -17.09 -3.70 -12.63
N LEU A 187 -16.68 -3.85 -11.38
CA LEU A 187 -15.51 -4.65 -11.00
C LEU A 187 -15.70 -6.15 -11.29
N GLN A 188 -16.91 -6.69 -11.07
CA GLN A 188 -17.24 -8.07 -11.44
C GLN A 188 -17.15 -8.30 -12.96
N ALA A 189 -17.71 -7.39 -13.76
CA ALA A 189 -17.61 -7.44 -15.22
C ALA A 189 -16.16 -7.25 -15.71
N PHE A 190 -15.35 -6.49 -14.98
CA PHE A 190 -13.92 -6.41 -15.26
C PHE A 190 -13.21 -7.75 -14.97
N LEU A 191 -13.46 -8.36 -13.81
CA LEU A 191 -12.87 -9.65 -13.42
C LEU A 191 -13.30 -10.82 -14.31
N SER A 192 -14.46 -10.75 -14.97
CA SER A 192 -14.90 -11.80 -15.91
C SER A 192 -14.02 -11.93 -17.15
N ASN A 193 -13.14 -10.96 -17.43
CA ASN A 193 -12.16 -11.05 -18.52
C ASN A 193 -10.95 -11.94 -18.18
N PHE A 194 -10.84 -12.43 -16.94
CA PHE A 194 -9.70 -13.22 -16.49
C PHE A 194 -10.14 -14.64 -16.13
N LEU A 195 -9.38 -15.63 -16.62
CA LEU A 195 -9.49 -17.02 -16.17
C LEU A 195 -8.78 -17.15 -14.82
N ALA A 196 -9.45 -17.79 -13.86
CA ALA A 196 -8.89 -17.99 -12.54
C ALA A 196 -7.67 -18.92 -12.58
N VAL A 197 -6.62 -18.56 -11.84
CA VAL A 197 -5.40 -19.38 -11.68
C VAL A 197 -5.22 -19.70 -10.19
N PRO A 198 -4.94 -20.96 -9.82
CA PRO A 198 -4.73 -21.32 -8.43
C PRO A 198 -3.46 -20.68 -7.85
N ALA A 199 -3.50 -20.30 -6.58
CA ALA A 199 -2.35 -19.73 -5.87
C ALA A 199 -1.12 -20.66 -5.81
N THR A 200 -1.30 -21.97 -6.02
CA THR A 200 -0.20 -22.95 -6.09
C THR A 200 0.68 -22.79 -7.32
N ALA A 201 0.17 -22.17 -8.40
CA ALA A 201 0.96 -21.90 -9.60
C ALA A 201 1.91 -20.70 -9.47
N VAL A 202 1.78 -19.92 -8.38
CA VAL A 202 2.62 -18.75 -8.14
C VAL A 202 3.97 -19.18 -7.53
N PRO A 203 5.12 -18.68 -8.02
CA PRO A 203 6.40 -18.96 -7.37
C PRO A 203 6.43 -18.48 -5.91
N GLU A 204 7.12 -19.20 -5.03
CA GLU A 204 7.24 -18.84 -3.60
C GLU A 204 8.01 -17.53 -3.37
N ASN A 205 8.83 -17.12 -4.34
CA ASN A 205 9.58 -15.86 -4.32
C ASN A 205 8.86 -14.70 -5.03
N SER A 206 7.61 -14.90 -5.48
CA SER A 206 6.82 -13.83 -6.11
C SER A 206 6.34 -12.82 -5.07
N ILE A 207 6.38 -11.53 -5.41
CA ILE A 207 5.79 -10.46 -4.59
C ILE A 207 4.28 -10.65 -4.34
N LEU A 208 3.59 -11.41 -5.21
CA LEU A 208 2.16 -11.69 -5.01
C LEU A 208 1.89 -12.52 -3.76
N ARG A 209 2.91 -13.22 -3.25
CA ARG A 209 2.86 -14.00 -2.00
C ARG A 209 2.59 -13.14 -0.76
N GLU A 210 2.84 -11.84 -0.83
CA GLU A 210 2.39 -10.87 0.19
C GLU A 210 0.86 -10.85 0.35
N PHE A 211 0.11 -11.13 -0.72
CA PHE A 211 -1.35 -11.05 -0.72
C PHE A 211 -2.02 -12.40 -0.49
N ILE A 212 -1.39 -13.49 -0.96
CA ILE A 212 -1.99 -14.83 -1.01
C ILE A 212 -1.32 -15.84 -0.07
N GLY A 213 -0.25 -15.46 0.63
CA GLY A 213 0.50 -16.33 1.53
C GLY A 213 1.41 -17.34 0.83
N ALA A 214 2.02 -18.24 1.60
CA ALA A 214 3.02 -19.24 1.18
C ALA A 214 4.26 -18.63 0.50
N SER A 215 4.76 -17.53 1.07
CA SER A 215 6.05 -16.93 0.68
C SER A 215 7.21 -17.78 1.20
N ALA A 216 8.29 -17.89 0.42
CA ALA A 216 9.57 -18.40 0.90
C ALA A 216 10.24 -17.45 1.92
N PHE A 217 9.81 -16.18 1.95
CA PHE A 217 10.31 -15.20 2.90
C PHE A 217 9.53 -15.25 4.22
N GLN A 218 10.25 -15.20 5.34
CA GLN A 218 9.67 -15.05 6.68
C GLN A 218 9.59 -13.56 7.04
N TYR A 219 8.44 -13.12 7.57
CA TYR A 219 8.13 -11.73 7.89
C TYR A 219 7.85 -11.53 9.38
#